data_AF-A0A2N5A887-F1
#
_entry.id   AF-A0A2N5A887-F1
#
_cell.length_a   1.000
_cell.length_b   1.000
_cell.length_c   1.000
_cell.angle_alpha   90.00
_cell.angle_beta   90.00
_cell.angle_gamma   90.00
#
_symmetry.space_group_name_H-M   'P 1'
#
loop_
_entity.id
_entity.type
_entity.pdbx_description
1 polymer ?
#
loop_
_entity_poly.entity_id
_entity_poly.type
_entity_poly.pdbx_seq_one_letter_code
_entity_poly.pdbx_strand_id
1 'polypeptide(L)'
;EQLQHHRFVLTSVNGQAVNAGDRPLELSFGEKMAITGKMYVSGNMCNGFSGEGKVSDGELKVKSLAMTRMLCHDAQLNTLDATIGKMLREGAQVDLTENQLTLATADQTLVYKLADLMH
;
A
#
# COMPACT_ATOMS: atom_id res chain seq x y z
N GLU A 1 7.34 -14.11 -4.06
CA GLU A 1 6.33 -14.25 -5.13
C GLU A 1 4.93 -13.87 -4.67
N GLN A 2 4.60 -14.15 -3.41
CA GLN A 2 3.28 -14.03 -2.77
C GLN A 2 2.56 -12.66 -2.82
N LEU A 3 3.22 -11.54 -3.14
CA LEU A 3 2.54 -10.23 -3.26
C LEU A 3 2.07 -9.93 -4.68
N GLN A 4 2.65 -10.56 -5.69
CA GLN A 4 2.44 -10.20 -7.09
C GLN A 4 1.01 -10.49 -7.55
N HIS A 5 0.54 -9.71 -8.51
CA HIS A 5 -0.80 -9.84 -9.12
C HIS A 5 -1.97 -9.61 -8.16
N HIS A 6 -1.69 -9.23 -6.91
CA HIS A 6 -2.72 -9.02 -5.91
C HIS A 6 -3.08 -7.55 -5.74
N ARG A 7 -4.38 -7.34 -5.57
CA ARG A 7 -5.00 -6.08 -5.16
C ARG A 7 -5.44 -6.21 -3.70
N PHE A 8 -5.11 -5.22 -2.89
CA PHE A 8 -5.47 -5.19 -1.48
C PHE A 8 -6.24 -3.89 -1.17
N VAL A 9 -7.30 -4.00 -0.38
CA VAL A 9 -8.13 -2.86 0.05
C VAL A 9 -7.89 -2.58 1.53
N LEU A 10 -7.59 -1.33 1.87
CA LEU A 10 -7.35 -0.89 3.23
C LEU A 10 -8.64 -1.05 4.06
N THR A 11 -8.52 -1.75 5.18
CA THR A 11 -9.64 -1.98 6.11
C THR A 11 -9.42 -1.31 7.45
N SER A 12 -8.16 -1.10 7.87
CA SER A 12 -7.84 -0.52 9.17
C SER A 12 -6.54 0.29 9.19
N VAL A 13 -6.54 1.36 9.98
CA VAL A 13 -5.40 2.24 10.25
C VAL A 13 -5.22 2.30 11.76
N ASN A 14 -4.08 1.85 12.27
CA ASN A 14 -3.76 1.81 13.71
C ASN A 14 -4.85 1.14 14.56
N GLY A 15 -5.47 0.08 14.02
CA GLY A 15 -6.56 -0.66 14.67
C GLY A 15 -7.95 -0.05 14.49
N GLN A 16 -8.07 1.14 13.91
CA GLN A 16 -9.35 1.78 13.62
C GLN A 16 -9.83 1.45 12.21
N ALA A 17 -11.06 0.95 12.08
CA ALA A 17 -11.65 0.67 10.78
C ALA A 17 -11.76 1.93 9.92
N VAL A 18 -11.49 1.80 8.62
CA VAL A 18 -11.61 2.88 7.65
C VAL A 18 -12.86 2.69 6.80
N ASN A 19 -13.66 3.75 6.65
CA ASN A 19 -14.75 3.79 5.68
C ASN A 19 -14.20 4.36 4.37
N ALA A 20 -14.00 3.52 3.37
CA ALA A 20 -13.47 3.95 2.06
C ALA A 20 -14.49 4.75 1.21
N GLY A 21 -15.73 4.95 1.69
CA GLY A 21 -16.78 5.63 0.93
C GLY A 21 -17.03 4.94 -0.42
N ASP A 22 -17.24 5.74 -1.48
CA ASP A 22 -17.53 5.23 -2.83
C ASP A 22 -16.29 4.70 -3.57
N ARG A 23 -15.07 4.98 -3.08
CA ARG A 23 -13.83 4.59 -3.74
C ARG A 23 -12.96 3.77 -2.78
N PRO A 24 -12.76 2.46 -3.02
CA PRO A 24 -11.88 1.67 -2.18
C PRO A 24 -10.47 2.29 -2.13
N LEU A 25 -9.86 2.28 -0.94
CA LEU A 25 -8.49 2.73 -0.73
C LEU A 25 -7.58 1.53 -0.93
N GLU A 26 -6.71 1.55 -1.93
CA GLU A 26 -6.15 0.31 -2.48
C GLU A 26 -4.65 0.37 -2.61
N LEU A 27 -4.05 -0.82 -2.62
CA LEU A 27 -2.65 -1.07 -2.87
C LEU A 27 -2.52 -2.32 -3.74
N SER A 28 -1.77 -2.22 -4.82
CA SER A 28 -1.58 -3.29 -5.79
C SER A 28 -0.10 -3.48 -6.08
N PHE A 29 0.27 -4.73 -6.31
CA PHE A 29 1.63 -5.13 -6.64
C PHE A 29 1.65 -5.82 -8.00
N GLY A 30 2.41 -5.27 -8.94
CA GLY A 30 2.65 -5.86 -10.24
C GLY A 30 3.61 -7.05 -10.19
N GLU A 31 3.96 -7.54 -11.38
CA GLU A 31 4.95 -8.61 -11.52
C GLU A 31 6.33 -8.16 -11.02
N LYS A 32 7.00 -9.08 -10.34
CA LYS A 32 8.36 -8.93 -9.83
C LYS A 32 9.34 -9.34 -10.90
N MET A 33 10.19 -8.39 -11.30
CA MET A 33 11.29 -8.63 -12.21
C MET A 33 12.32 -9.56 -11.55
N ALA A 34 12.51 -10.77 -12.08
CA ALA A 34 13.43 -11.77 -11.51
C ALA A 34 14.88 -11.25 -11.35
N ILE A 35 15.34 -10.44 -12.32
CA ILE A 35 16.73 -9.94 -12.36
C ILE A 35 17.00 -8.91 -11.25
N THR A 36 16.06 -7.99 -11.02
CA THR A 36 16.26 -6.86 -10.08
C THR A 36 15.61 -7.09 -8.73
N GLY A 37 14.68 -8.05 -8.66
CA GLY A 37 13.82 -8.30 -7.51
C GLY A 37 12.81 -7.18 -7.24
N LYS A 38 12.65 -6.22 -8.15
CA LYS A 38 11.71 -5.10 -8.03
C LYS A 38 10.36 -5.43 -8.64
N MET A 39 9.32 -4.75 -8.17
CA MET A 39 7.96 -4.84 -8.70
C MET A 39 7.34 -3.45 -8.77
N TYR A 40 6.38 -3.25 -9.67
CA TYR A 40 5.60 -2.01 -9.69
C TYR A 40 4.62 -2.01 -8.53
N VAL A 41 4.57 -0.92 -7.77
CA VAL A 41 3.62 -0.71 -6.69
C VAL A 41 2.75 0.47 -7.05
N SER A 42 1.44 0.34 -6.91
CA SER A 42 0.50 1.42 -7.16
C SER A 42 -0.68 1.36 -6.19
N GLY A 43 -1.39 2.47 -6.04
CA GLY A 43 -2.56 2.52 -5.19
C GLY A 43 -3.16 3.91 -5.09
N ASN A 44 -4.12 4.07 -4.18
CA ASN A 44 -4.70 5.37 -3.88
C ASN A 44 -5.16 5.50 -2.44
N MET A 45 -4.99 6.71 -1.89
CA MET A 45 -5.73 7.20 -0.73
C MET A 45 -6.61 8.36 -1.19
N CYS A 46 -6.28 9.60 -0.82
CA CYS A 46 -6.80 10.77 -1.54
C CYS A 46 -6.10 10.92 -2.90
N ASN A 47 -4.76 10.78 -2.91
CA ASN A 47 -3.96 10.82 -4.12
C ASN A 47 -3.67 9.41 -4.67
N GLY A 48 -3.55 9.34 -5.99
CA GLY A 48 -2.96 8.17 -6.64
C GLY A 48 -1.45 8.18 -6.43
N PHE A 49 -0.87 7.01 -6.18
CA PHE A 49 0.56 6.85 -6.01
C PHE A 49 1.09 5.65 -6.80
N SER A 50 2.36 5.73 -7.21
CA SER A 50 3.05 4.60 -7.81
C SER A 50 4.58 4.70 -7.77
N GLY A 51 5.27 3.57 -7.90
CA GLY A 51 6.72 3.52 -7.96
C GLY A 51 7.29 2.09 -8.06
N GLU A 52 8.60 1.98 -7.98
CA GLU A 52 9.32 0.70 -8.00
C GLU A 52 9.54 0.18 -6.58
N GLY A 53 8.75 -0.81 -6.16
CA GLY A 53 8.88 -1.49 -4.88
C GLY A 53 9.91 -2.61 -4.90
N LYS A 54 10.56 -2.84 -3.76
CA LYS A 54 11.36 -4.04 -3.48
C LYS A 54 11.06 -4.50 -2.06
N VAL A 55 10.82 -5.80 -1.88
CA VAL A 55 10.77 -6.44 -0.56
C VAL A 55 12.10 -7.12 -0.30
N SER A 56 12.75 -6.79 0.82
CA SER A 56 14.01 -7.40 1.27
C SER A 56 13.98 -7.45 2.79
N ASP A 57 14.32 -8.59 3.38
CA ASP A 57 14.31 -8.79 4.83
C ASP A 57 12.96 -8.44 5.49
N GLY A 58 11.86 -8.75 4.79
CA GLY A 58 10.49 -8.44 5.25
C GLY A 58 10.08 -6.98 5.05
N GLU A 59 10.96 -6.09 4.60
CA GLU A 59 10.67 -4.66 4.44
C GLU A 59 10.37 -4.30 2.98
N LEU A 60 9.24 -3.62 2.75
CA LEU A 60 8.90 -2.99 1.47
C LEU A 60 9.43 -1.56 1.43
N LYS A 61 10.28 -1.29 0.44
CA LYS A 61 10.71 0.07 0.06
C LYS A 61 10.35 0.36 -1.39
N VAL A 62 9.80 1.54 -1.65
CA VAL A 62 9.41 2.02 -2.97
C VAL A 62 10.28 3.19 -3.38
N LYS A 63 11.07 2.99 -4.43
CA LYS A 63 11.87 4.03 -5.08
C LYS A 63 11.04 4.74 -6.14
N SER A 64 11.44 5.98 -6.44
CA SER A 64 10.79 6.80 -7.46
C SER A 64 9.29 6.98 -7.21
N LEU A 65 8.86 7.02 -5.94
CA LEU A 65 7.46 7.15 -5.56
C LEU A 65 6.91 8.50 -6.03
N ALA A 66 6.04 8.45 -7.04
CA ALA A 66 5.27 9.57 -7.54
C ALA A 66 3.86 9.55 -6.94
N MET A 67 3.30 10.73 -6.68
CA MET A 67 1.95 10.91 -6.19
C MET A 67 1.28 12.08 -6.90
N THR A 68 -0.03 12.02 -7.12
CA THR A 68 -0.80 13.18 -7.57
C THR A 68 -0.84 14.27 -6.49
N ARG A 69 -1.37 15.46 -6.84
CA ARG A 69 -1.48 16.61 -5.93
C ARG A 69 -2.93 17.12 -5.85
N MET A 70 -3.81 16.26 -5.36
CA MET A 70 -5.18 16.56 -4.99
C MET A 70 -5.27 16.84 -3.50
N LEU A 71 -6.19 17.71 -3.10
CA LEU A 71 -6.57 17.90 -1.71
C LEU A 71 -8.01 17.39 -1.55
N CYS A 72 -8.21 16.37 -0.72
CA CYS A 72 -9.53 15.83 -0.47
C CYS A 72 -10.24 16.63 0.63
N HIS A 73 -11.57 16.67 0.56
CA HIS A 73 -12.37 17.30 1.61
C HIS A 73 -12.21 16.56 2.95
N ASP A 74 -12.08 15.24 2.88
CA ASP A 74 -11.78 14.41 4.05
C ASP A 74 -10.31 14.57 4.48
N ALA A 75 -10.12 15.15 5.66
CA ALA A 75 -8.80 15.33 6.27
C ALA A 75 -8.08 14.01 6.55
N GLN A 76 -8.82 12.94 6.87
CA GLN A 76 -8.24 11.62 7.12
C GLN A 76 -7.53 11.09 5.86
N LEU A 77 -8.12 11.27 4.67
CA LEU A 77 -7.51 10.82 3.43
C LEU A 77 -6.23 11.60 3.09
N ASN A 78 -6.17 12.90 3.40
CA ASN A 78 -4.97 13.71 3.23
C ASN A 78 -3.85 13.27 4.19
N THR A 79 -4.20 12.92 5.44
CA THR A 79 -3.24 12.34 6.39
C THR A 79 -2.74 10.97 5.90
N LEU A 80 -3.63 10.14 5.35
CA LEU A 80 -3.27 8.84 4.82
C LEU A 80 -2.29 8.93 3.65
N ASP A 81 -2.39 9.93 2.77
CA ASP A 81 -1.39 10.17 1.73
C ASP A 81 0.01 10.40 2.30
N ALA A 82 0.11 11.24 3.34
CA ALA A 82 1.38 11.50 4.01
C ALA A 82 1.92 10.22 4.68
N THR A 83 1.05 9.47 5.37
CA THR A 83 1.40 8.23 6.05
C THR A 83 1.91 7.18 5.06
N ILE A 84 1.13 6.82 4.04
CA ILE A 84 1.55 5.80 3.07
C ILE A 84 2.79 6.26 2.30
N GLY A 85 2.85 7.54 1.93
CA GLY A 85 4.00 8.11 1.25
C GLY A 85 5.29 8.04 2.08
N LYS A 86 5.21 8.20 3.40
CA LYS A 86 6.36 8.04 4.31
C LYS A 86 6.73 6.57 4.44
N MET A 87 5.76 5.70 4.76
CA MET A 87 5.96 4.26 4.93
C MET A 87 6.63 3.62 3.71
N LEU A 88 6.17 3.93 2.50
CA LEU A 88 6.73 3.37 1.28
C LEU A 88 8.12 3.92 0.95
N ARG A 89 8.46 5.17 1.32
CA ARG A 89 9.80 5.74 1.06
C ARG A 89 10.84 5.27 2.06
N GLU A 90 10.48 5.28 3.35
CA GLU A 90 11.41 4.96 4.44
C GLU A 90 11.55 3.46 4.66
N GLY A 91 10.52 2.68 4.31
CA GLY A 91 10.46 1.24 4.54
C GLY A 91 9.33 0.89 5.49
N ALA A 92 8.53 -0.11 5.11
CA ALA A 92 7.49 -0.68 5.96
C ALA A 92 7.68 -2.20 6.06
N GLN A 93 7.59 -2.73 7.27
CA GLN A 93 7.54 -4.17 7.49
C GLN A 93 6.27 -4.73 6.85
N VAL A 94 6.43 -5.83 6.14
CA VAL A 94 5.37 -6.55 5.44
C VAL A 94 5.10 -7.83 6.18
N ASP A 95 3.88 -7.95 6.70
CA ASP A 95 3.33 -9.22 7.12
C ASP A 95 2.22 -9.58 6.13
N LEU A 96 2.39 -10.70 5.44
CA LEU A 96 1.45 -11.20 4.45
C LEU A 96 0.96 -12.57 4.88
N THR A 97 -0.35 -12.71 4.97
CA THR A 97 -1.06 -13.97 5.18
C THR A 97 -1.87 -14.30 3.92
N GLU A 98 -2.65 -15.39 3.95
CA GLU A 98 -3.44 -15.85 2.79
C GLU A 98 -4.39 -14.77 2.23
N ASN A 99 -4.94 -13.90 3.08
CA ASN A 99 -5.96 -12.93 2.65
C ASN A 99 -5.77 -11.52 3.25
N GLN A 100 -4.67 -11.27 3.94
CA GLN A 100 -4.41 -10.00 4.59
C GLN A 100 -2.95 -9.58 4.38
N LEU A 101 -2.78 -8.31 4.06
CA LEU A 101 -1.50 -7.62 4.04
C LEU A 101 -1.48 -6.59 5.16
N THR A 102 -0.44 -6.63 5.99
CA THR A 102 -0.18 -5.63 7.02
C THR A 102 1.12 -4.90 6.66
N LEU A 103 1.06 -3.59 6.57
CA LEU A 103 2.23 -2.72 6.51
C LEU A 103 2.43 -2.05 7.87
N ALA A 104 3.62 -2.19 8.45
CA ALA A 104 3.90 -1.63 9.76
C ALA A 104 5.23 -0.86 9.80
N THR A 105 5.24 0.23 10.56
CA THR A 105 6.44 0.93 11.02
C THR A 105 6.37 1.05 12.54
N ALA A 106 7.36 1.71 13.16
CA ALA A 106 7.35 1.93 14.61
C ALA A 106 6.09 2.68 15.11
N ASP A 107 5.55 3.58 14.28
CA ASP A 107 4.48 4.50 14.68
C ASP A 107 3.13 4.22 14.02
N GLN A 108 3.10 3.40 12.96
CA GLN A 108 1.92 3.25 12.09
C GLN A 108 1.70 1.80 11.70
N THR A 109 0.44 1.39 11.59
CA THR A 109 0.04 0.09 11.05
C THR A 109 -1.14 0.27 10.10
N LEU A 110 -1.02 -0.27 8.89
CA LEU A 110 -2.05 -0.29 7.87
C LEU A 110 -2.39 -1.74 7.54
N VAL A 111 -3.66 -2.10 7.70
CA VAL A 111 -4.15 -3.45 7.42
C VAL A 111 -5.02 -3.41 6.18
N TYR A 112 -4.73 -4.30 5.24
CA TYR A 112 -5.42 -4.45 3.98
C TYR A 112 -5.93 -5.87 3.83
N LYS A 113 -7.09 -6.03 3.19
CA LYS A 113 -7.66 -7.33 2.83
C LYS A 113 -7.45 -7.59 1.34
N LEU A 114 -7.12 -8.82 0.98
CA LEU A 114 -7.03 -9.27 -0.40
C LEU A 114 -8.38 -9.08 -1.10
N ALA A 115 -8.35 -8.40 -2.23
CA ALA A 115 -9.48 -8.09 -3.09
C ALA A 115 -9.14 -8.51 -4.53
N ASP A 116 -8.56 -9.70 -4.67
CA ASP A 116 -8.26 -10.30 -5.95
C ASP A 116 -9.56 -10.61 -6.69
N LEU A 117 -9.66 -10.18 -7.94
CA LEU A 117 -10.79 -10.52 -8.81
C LEU A 117 -10.56 -11.93 -9.37
N MET A 118 -10.62 -12.95 -8.51
CA MET A 118 -10.78 -14.32 -8.99
C MET A 118 -12.26 -14.56 -9.27
N HIS A 119 -12.65 -14.40 -10.52
CA HIS A 119 -13.78 -15.13 -11.12
C HIS A 119 -13.23 -16.00 -12.25
#